data_AF-A0A1X2HHN9-F1
#
_entry.id   AF-A0A1X2HHN9-F1
#
_cell.length_a   1.000
_cell.length_b   1.000
_cell.length_c   1.000
_cell.angle_alpha   90.00
_cell.angle_beta   90.00
_cell.angle_gamma   90.00
#
_symmetry.space_group_name_H-M   'P 1'
#
loop_
_entity.id
_entity.type
_entity.pdbx_description
1 polymer ?
#
loop_
_entity_poly.entity_id
_entity_poly.type
_entity_poly.pdbx_seq_one_letter_code
_entity_poly.pdbx_strand_id
1 'polypeptide(L)'
;MNVAREIVGKLPSKPSGFTGGKNLYQLLSILPEQGVGVRVAPNKFINKPALKDSYYEVTKVKFKPGMTHGRAWGVQVLKGRTMQEGKPMEIRGGLKYRWRQLQ
;
A
#
# COMPACT_ATOMS: atom_id res chain seq x y z
N MET A 1 -1.15 -36.75 20.47
CA MET A 1 -2.45 -36.05 20.54
C MET A 1 -2.14 -34.60 20.88
N ASN A 2 -2.20 -33.69 19.90
CA ASN A 2 -1.75 -32.31 20.08
C ASN A 2 -2.86 -31.48 20.72
N VAL A 3 -2.53 -30.89 21.87
CA VAL A 3 -3.41 -30.04 22.67
C VAL A 3 -3.21 -28.58 22.31
N ALA A 4 -4.35 -27.88 22.17
CA ALA A 4 -4.56 -26.44 22.27
C ALA A 4 -3.90 -25.52 21.24
N ARG A 5 -4.77 -24.84 20.47
CA ARG A 5 -4.66 -23.39 20.20
C ARG A 5 -6.00 -22.84 19.70
N GLU A 6 -6.89 -22.53 20.64
CA GLU A 6 -7.88 -21.49 20.46
C GLU A 6 -7.18 -20.12 20.56
N ILE A 7 -7.25 -19.31 19.51
CA ILE A 7 -7.47 -17.85 19.63
C ILE A 7 -8.31 -17.43 18.42
N VAL A 8 -9.61 -17.22 18.65
CA VAL A 8 -10.52 -16.60 17.69
C VAL A 8 -10.15 -15.12 17.58
N GLY A 9 -9.44 -14.74 16.53
CA GLY A 9 -9.24 -13.35 16.11
C GLY A 9 -10.30 -12.98 15.08
N LYS A 10 -11.42 -12.43 15.56
CA LYS A 10 -12.53 -11.89 14.76
C LYS A 10 -12.00 -10.85 13.76
N LEU A 11 -11.84 -11.24 12.50
CA LEU A 11 -11.55 -10.30 11.40
C LEU A 11 -12.69 -9.27 11.34
N PRO A 12 -12.40 -7.95 11.27
CA PRO A 12 -13.46 -6.98 11.10
C PRO A 12 -14.21 -7.28 9.80
N SER A 13 -15.53 -7.34 9.88
CA SER A 13 -16.42 -7.47 8.72
C SER A 13 -16.02 -6.44 7.68
N LYS A 14 -15.61 -6.94 6.52
CA LYS A 14 -15.27 -6.20 5.31
C LYS A 14 -16.19 -4.97 5.18
N PRO A 15 -15.70 -3.72 5.26
CA PRO A 15 -16.54 -2.58 5.00
C PRO A 15 -16.99 -2.65 3.54
N SER A 16 -18.26 -2.98 3.34
CA SER A 16 -18.90 -2.95 2.04
C SER A 16 -19.15 -1.49 1.66
N GLY A 17 -18.83 -1.14 0.42
CA GLY A 17 -19.25 0.11 -0.20
C GLY A 17 -18.11 1.10 -0.45
N PHE A 18 -17.33 0.89 -1.52
CA PHE A 18 -16.82 2.02 -2.31
C PHE A 18 -16.57 1.55 -3.75
N THR A 19 -17.37 2.07 -4.68
CA THR A 19 -17.28 1.88 -6.14
C THR A 19 -16.22 2.78 -6.80
N GLY A 20 -15.26 3.29 -6.01
CA GLY A 20 -14.11 4.07 -6.45
C GLY A 20 -12.83 3.34 -6.08
N GLY A 21 -11.96 3.08 -7.06
CA GLY A 21 -10.78 2.22 -6.92
C GLY A 21 -10.00 2.36 -5.60
N LYS A 22 -9.49 1.23 -5.11
CA LYS A 22 -8.84 1.07 -3.80
C LYS A 22 -7.78 2.16 -3.56
N ASN A 23 -7.90 2.85 -2.43
CA ASN A 23 -6.87 3.78 -1.95
C ASN A 23 -5.64 2.99 -1.48
N LEU A 24 -4.54 3.69 -1.15
CA LEU A 24 -3.28 3.03 -0.77
C LEU A 24 -3.46 2.10 0.42
N TYR A 25 -4.11 2.55 1.49
CA TYR A 25 -4.23 1.78 2.73
C TYR A 25 -5.13 0.57 2.57
N GLN A 26 -6.23 0.71 1.82
CA GLN A 26 -7.11 -0.40 1.48
C GLN A 26 -6.43 -1.44 0.57
N LEU A 27 -5.51 -1.00 -0.29
CA LEU A 27 -4.67 -1.91 -1.07
C LEU A 27 -3.69 -2.64 -0.15
N LEU A 28 -2.95 -1.91 0.68
CA LEU A 28 -1.94 -2.49 1.57
C LEU A 28 -2.54 -3.41 2.64
N SER A 29 -3.76 -3.14 3.11
CA SER A 29 -4.42 -3.94 4.14
C SER A 29 -4.79 -5.35 3.70
N ILE A 30 -4.85 -5.61 2.39
CA ILE A 30 -5.16 -6.94 1.84
C ILE A 30 -3.91 -7.71 1.39
N LEU A 31 -2.72 -7.08 1.44
CA LEU A 31 -1.48 -7.70 1.03
C LEU A 31 -0.78 -8.40 2.21
N PRO A 32 0.00 -9.47 1.94
CA PRO A 32 0.91 -10.06 2.92
C PRO A 32 1.83 -9.00 3.52
N GLU A 33 2.13 -9.11 4.81
CA GLU A 33 3.00 -8.17 5.53
C GLU A 33 2.62 -6.69 5.32
N GLN A 34 1.33 -6.41 5.12
CA GLN A 34 0.81 -5.07 4.87
C GLN A 34 1.41 -4.41 3.61
N GLY A 35 1.86 -5.24 2.66
CA GLY A 35 2.47 -4.82 1.41
C GLY A 35 3.91 -4.31 1.55
N VAL A 36 4.61 -4.57 2.65
CA VAL A 36 6.06 -4.30 2.74
C VAL A 36 6.81 -5.11 1.67
N GLY A 37 7.79 -4.49 1.01
CA GLY A 37 8.53 -5.04 -0.14
C GLY A 37 7.78 -4.95 -1.47
N VAL A 38 6.49 -4.59 -1.46
CA VAL A 38 5.68 -4.50 -2.69
C VAL A 38 5.88 -3.15 -3.38
N ARG A 39 5.92 -3.17 -4.71
CA ARG A 39 5.91 -1.97 -5.55
C ARG A 39 4.48 -1.52 -5.78
N VAL A 40 4.19 -0.26 -5.47
CA VAL A 40 2.88 0.35 -5.66
C VAL A 40 3.00 1.67 -6.41
N ALA A 41 2.02 1.96 -7.26
CA ALA A 41 1.95 3.22 -7.98
C ALA A 41 0.51 3.75 -8.03
N PRO A 42 0.31 5.08 -7.97
CA PRO A 42 -0.99 5.65 -8.26
C PRO A 42 -1.29 5.55 -9.75
N ASN A 43 -2.55 5.38 -10.15
CA ASN A 43 -2.95 5.26 -11.55
C ASN A 43 -2.45 6.41 -12.44
N LYS A 44 -2.27 7.61 -11.89
CA LYS A 44 -1.72 8.75 -12.64
C LYS A 44 -0.27 8.53 -13.11
N PHE A 45 0.50 7.67 -12.45
CA PHE A 45 1.85 7.31 -12.90
C PHE A 45 1.73 6.29 -14.03
N ILE A 46 0.90 5.27 -13.83
CA ILE A 46 0.67 4.19 -14.80
C ILE A 46 0.11 4.74 -16.13
N ASN A 47 -0.84 5.67 -16.06
CA ASN A 47 -1.51 6.21 -17.25
C ASN A 47 -0.74 7.34 -17.94
N LYS A 48 0.40 7.79 -17.39
CA LYS A 48 1.18 8.89 -17.94
C LYS A 48 2.49 8.36 -18.52
N PRO A 49 2.68 8.36 -19.86
CA PRO A 49 3.90 7.83 -20.48
C PRO A 49 5.18 8.48 -19.95
N ALA A 50 5.13 9.79 -19.66
CA ALA A 50 6.27 10.52 -19.09
C ALA A 50 6.66 10.10 -17.66
N LEU A 51 5.83 9.30 -16.98
CA LEU A 51 6.06 8.75 -15.64
C LEU A 51 6.12 7.21 -15.65
N LYS A 52 6.39 6.61 -16.81
CA LYS A 52 6.72 5.18 -16.90
C LYS A 52 7.83 4.84 -15.89
N ASP A 53 7.79 3.62 -15.35
CA ASP A 53 8.79 3.11 -14.39
C ASP A 53 8.89 3.97 -13.12
N SER A 54 7.79 4.61 -12.72
CA SER A 54 7.70 5.38 -11.48
C SER A 54 6.79 4.68 -10.48
N TYR A 55 7.29 4.43 -9.27
CA TYR A 55 6.59 3.70 -8.22
C TYR A 55 7.16 4.03 -6.83
N TYR A 56 6.53 3.49 -5.80
CA TYR A 56 7.07 3.41 -4.47
C TYR A 56 7.27 1.95 -4.09
N GLU A 57 8.43 1.61 -3.55
CA GLU A 57 8.65 0.34 -2.87
C GLU A 57 8.33 0.52 -1.39
N VAL A 58 7.30 -0.16 -0.91
CA VAL A 58 6.79 0.05 0.46
C VAL A 58 7.74 -0.57 1.47
N THR A 59 8.12 0.20 2.49
CA THR A 59 9.03 -0.27 3.55
C THR A 59 8.37 -0.33 4.92
N LYS A 60 7.33 0.47 5.15
CA LYS A 60 6.62 0.52 6.43
C LYS A 60 5.20 1.02 6.25
N VAL A 61 4.28 0.48 7.04
CA VAL A 61 2.90 0.94 7.12
C VAL A 61 2.49 1.10 8.57
N LYS A 62 1.73 2.16 8.87
CA LYS A 62 1.10 2.40 10.16
C LYS A 62 -0.37 2.74 9.93
N PHE A 63 -1.24 1.76 10.14
CA PHE A 63 -2.68 1.95 10.02
C PHE A 63 -3.27 2.73 11.20
N LYS A 64 -4.36 3.44 10.92
CA LYS A 64 -5.32 3.87 11.94
C LYS A 64 -6.34 2.74 12.21
N PRO A 65 -7.09 2.80 13.32
CA PRO A 65 -8.22 1.88 13.54
C PRO A 65 -9.13 1.80 12.30
N GLY A 66 -9.52 0.59 11.92
CA GLY A 66 -10.33 0.33 10.71
C GLY A 66 -9.53 0.12 9.41
N MET A 67 -8.20 0.23 9.41
CA MET A 67 -7.30 -0.16 8.30
C MET A 67 -7.55 0.50 6.92
N THR A 68 -8.43 1.50 6.84
CA THR A 68 -8.73 2.25 5.61
C THR A 68 -7.90 3.53 5.47
N HIS A 69 -7.19 3.90 6.53
CA HIS A 69 -6.41 5.13 6.68
C HIS A 69 -5.09 4.81 7.40
N GLY A 70 -4.08 5.68 7.26
CA GLY A 70 -2.82 5.49 7.94
C GLY A 70 -1.72 6.42 7.46
N ARG A 71 -0.49 5.98 7.68
CA ARG A 71 0.72 6.49 7.04
C ARG A 71 1.48 5.32 6.45
N ALA A 72 2.09 5.52 5.30
CA ALA A 72 2.93 4.53 4.64
C ALA A 72 4.23 5.20 4.23
N TRP A 73 5.32 4.47 4.29
CA TRP A 73 6.65 4.90 3.87
C TRP A 73 7.18 3.95 2.83
N GLY A 74 8.01 4.48 1.94
CA GLY A 74 8.63 3.69 0.89
C GLY A 74 9.74 4.44 0.18
N VAL A 75 10.54 3.68 -0.57
CA VAL A 75 11.56 4.24 -1.46
C VAL A 75 10.88 4.69 -2.74
N GLN A 76 11.07 5.96 -3.10
CA GLN A 76 10.49 6.49 -4.33
C GLN A 76 11.42 6.22 -5.51
N VAL A 77 10.87 5.60 -6.55
CA VAL A 77 11.52 5.45 -7.84
C VAL A 77 10.76 6.30 -8.86
N LEU A 78 11.48 7.16 -9.58
CA LEU A 78 10.91 8.04 -10.59
C LEU A 78 11.63 7.82 -11.91
N LYS A 79 10.91 7.31 -12.91
CA LYS A 79 11.44 6.99 -14.24
C LYS A 79 12.70 6.10 -14.15
N GLY A 80 12.63 5.05 -13.35
CA GLY A 80 13.75 4.14 -13.09
C GLY A 80 14.87 4.69 -12.20
N ARG A 81 14.80 5.94 -11.73
CA ARG A 81 15.81 6.52 -10.83
C ARG A 81 15.32 6.53 -9.39
N THR A 82 16.13 5.96 -8.50
CA THR A 82 15.89 6.00 -7.05
C THR A 82 16.08 7.43 -6.56
N MET A 83 15.06 7.97 -5.88
CA MET A 83 15.09 9.30 -5.30
C MET A 83 15.70 9.26 -3.91
N GLN A 84 16.22 10.40 -3.45
CA GLN A 84 16.59 10.64 -2.04
C GLN A 84 17.55 9.59 -1.48
N GLU A 85 18.51 9.17 -2.31
CA GLU A 85 19.53 8.17 -1.97
C GLU A 85 18.95 6.83 -1.49
N GLY A 86 17.71 6.50 -1.87
CA GLY A 86 17.04 5.28 -1.43
C GLY A 86 16.48 5.36 -0.01
N LYS A 87 16.47 6.54 0.62
CA LYS A 87 15.89 6.72 1.95
C LYS A 87 14.36 6.58 1.89
N PRO A 88 13.75 5.77 2.77
CA PRO A 88 12.31 5.68 2.85
C PRO A 88 11.66 7.03 3.18
N MET A 89 10.69 7.44 2.36
CA MET A 89 9.92 8.66 2.54
C MET A 89 8.44 8.35 2.70
N GLU A 90 7.70 9.27 3.33
CA GLU A 90 6.26 9.14 3.42
C GLU A 90 5.60 9.15 2.03
N ILE A 91 4.78 8.14 1.75
CA ILE A 91 4.02 8.02 0.52
C ILE A 91 2.80 8.94 0.60
N ARG A 92 2.90 10.11 -0.05
CA ARG A 92 1.86 11.14 -0.01
C ARG A 92 0.68 10.79 -0.91
N GLY A 93 -0.51 11.28 -0.53
CA GLY A 93 -1.74 11.11 -1.32
C GLY A 93 -2.33 9.70 -1.25
N GLY A 94 -2.05 8.95 -0.17
CA GLY A 94 -2.57 7.59 0.04
C GLY A 94 -4.09 7.49 -0.08
N LEU A 95 -4.84 8.50 0.39
CA LEU A 95 -6.31 8.57 0.26
C LEU A 95 -6.78 9.21 -1.05
N LYS A 96 -5.94 9.99 -1.72
CA LYS A 96 -6.32 10.85 -2.85
C LYS A 96 -6.39 10.09 -4.17
N TYR A 97 -5.49 9.13 -4.36
CA TYR A 97 -5.33 8.45 -5.63
C TYR A 97 -5.86 7.02 -5.58
N ARG A 98 -6.18 6.48 -6.75
CA ARG A 98 -6.36 5.04 -6.95
C ARG A 98 -4.97 4.42 -7.04
N TRP A 99 -4.66 3.50 -6.14
CA TRP A 99 -3.36 2.84 -6.08
C TRP A 99 -3.45 1.43 -6.64
N ARG A 100 -2.38 0.99 -7.30
CA ARG A 100 -2.22 -0.38 -7.78
C ARG A 100 -0.88 -0.93 -7.36
N GLN A 101 -0.86 -2.22 -7.05
CA GLN A 101 0.35 -3.01 -7.00
C GLN A 101 0.88 -3.20 -8.42
N LEU A 102 2.19 -3.06 -8.59
CA LEU A 102 2.90 -3.46 -9.79
C LEU A 102 3.41 -4.88 -9.58
N GLN A 103 3.33 -5.71 -10.63
CA GLN A 103 3.90 -7.06 -10.66
C GLN A 103 5.37 -6.99 -11.08
#